data_AF-A0AAX2ISN0-F1
#
_entry.id   AF-A0AAX2ISN0-F1
#
_cell.length_a   1.000
_cell.length_b   1.000
_cell.length_c   1.000
_cell.angle_alpha   90.00
_cell.angle_beta   90.00
_cell.angle_gamma   90.00
#
_symmetry.space_group_name_H-M   'P 1'
#
loop_
_entity.id
_entity.type
_entity.pdbx_description
1 polymer ?
#
loop_
_entity_poly.entity_id
_entity_poly.type
_entity_poly.pdbx_seq_one_letter_code
_entity_poly.pdbx_strand_id
1 'polypeptide(L)'
;MRSKFFSFFTRASRPMKATPPKTWFETQLKNSGLDKKFQIDELRETQSSVRVFANQKYLPDTETINGALTKIAAIDVSGDKSGYFQNGLPFPNEAGYFEKIPVGHPELLSPIERLTGSKKVVSSHSLVTASGGYPLTNPLLPYRKPIKVSIFSLAGPSFENNYLHYRLFLLDPVQKIIDSPLFSHLYDGLPIQFDDAKKELGEYDTNKVMARIRLGFPYLARFSSGGFYPSFSKSNAIIFLTEAYFRYQLEDVSLLLASVNQTAKETGKAALLKATAVGMGFFAKIDCGYDIQHMIFPYYLRAYKKLLTEHKFPWIAKIEFPIFNETQQEQFDSIFEDYDGPTKVYQSTRDVLEFREEEIEKYLPAAINPSDAFALTGNEWGYGSVESMIGNNSSIRFDQVHHMNPLILEPSHHVEAQINKDHGVELTAHSMPQPSSSIKP
;
A
#
# COMPACT_ATOMS: atom_id res chain seq x y z
N MET A 1 7.12 -32.87 -41.30
CA MET A 1 8.14 -32.68 -40.24
C MET A 1 7.42 -32.58 -38.91
N ARG A 2 7.59 -33.56 -38.03
CA ARG A 2 6.95 -33.63 -36.70
C ARG A 2 7.79 -32.83 -35.70
N SER A 3 7.21 -31.82 -35.06
CA SER A 3 7.86 -31.07 -33.97
C SER A 3 7.88 -31.93 -32.70
N LYS A 4 9.07 -32.05 -32.10
CA LYS A 4 9.33 -32.84 -30.90
C LYS A 4 8.63 -32.20 -29.68
N PHE A 5 7.76 -32.97 -29.04
CA PHE A 5 7.33 -32.76 -27.66
C PHE A 5 8.54 -32.89 -26.74
N PHE A 6 9.00 -31.79 -26.13
CA PHE A 6 9.83 -31.86 -24.94
C PHE A 6 8.91 -32.02 -23.74
N SER A 7 8.69 -33.27 -23.35
CA SER A 7 8.23 -33.64 -22.01
C SER A 7 9.31 -33.22 -21.01
N PHE A 8 9.09 -32.10 -20.31
CA PHE A 8 9.80 -31.84 -19.07
C PHE A 8 9.21 -32.78 -18.02
N PHE A 9 9.95 -33.84 -17.71
CA PHE A 9 9.76 -34.60 -16.49
C PHE A 9 9.80 -33.62 -15.31
N THR A 10 8.64 -33.31 -14.72
CA THR A 10 8.54 -32.69 -13.41
C THR A 10 9.19 -33.64 -12.41
N ARG A 11 10.46 -33.39 -12.10
CA ARG A 11 11.16 -34.04 -10.99
C ARG A 11 10.29 -33.81 -9.77
N ALA A 12 9.78 -34.87 -9.15
CA ALA A 12 9.04 -34.76 -7.89
C ALA A 12 9.94 -34.01 -6.90
N SER A 13 9.66 -32.72 -6.68
CA SER A 13 10.33 -31.92 -5.69
C SER A 13 10.08 -32.60 -4.35
N ARG A 14 11.15 -32.87 -3.59
CA ARG A 14 11.01 -33.33 -2.21
C ARG A 14 9.97 -32.45 -1.51
N PRO A 15 9.03 -33.00 -0.72
CA PRO A 15 8.07 -32.18 -0.01
C PRO A 15 8.83 -31.13 0.79
N MET A 16 8.56 -29.86 0.49
CA MET A 16 9.14 -28.76 1.25
C MET A 16 8.65 -28.89 2.69
N LYS A 17 9.59 -28.90 3.63
CA LYS A 17 9.26 -28.88 5.05
C LYS A 17 9.09 -27.44 5.49
N ALA A 18 8.06 -27.19 6.29
CA ALA A 18 7.90 -25.91 6.96
C ALA A 18 9.17 -25.59 7.76
N THR A 19 9.63 -24.36 7.64
CA THR A 19 10.75 -23.81 8.40
C THR A 19 10.21 -22.80 9.41
N PRO A 20 10.80 -22.64 10.60
CA PRO A 20 10.39 -21.57 11.51
C PRO A 20 10.40 -20.21 10.78
N PRO A 21 9.33 -19.39 10.90
CA PRO A 21 9.18 -18.17 10.10
C PRO A 21 10.38 -17.23 10.11
N LYS A 22 10.92 -16.93 11.30
CA LYS A 22 12.13 -16.11 11.45
C LYS A 22 13.34 -16.69 10.72
N THR A 23 13.59 -18.00 10.86
CA THR A 23 14.70 -18.68 10.19
C THR A 23 14.55 -18.65 8.67
N TRP A 24 13.32 -18.81 8.16
CA TRP A 24 13.06 -18.70 6.73
C TRP A 24 13.36 -17.29 6.23
N PHE A 25 12.88 -16.26 6.93
CA PHE A 25 13.09 -14.87 6.58
C PHE A 25 14.57 -14.46 6.59
N GLU A 26 15.31 -14.83 7.65
CA GLU A 26 16.76 -14.61 7.74
C GLU A 26 17.53 -15.30 6.61
N THR A 27 17.06 -16.46 6.16
CA THR A 27 17.65 -17.17 5.02
C THR A 27 17.45 -16.38 3.73
N GLN A 28 16.28 -15.77 3.52
CA GLN A 28 16.05 -14.92 2.33
C GLN A 28 16.91 -13.65 2.35
N LEU A 29 17.09 -13.02 3.52
CA LEU A 29 18.00 -11.87 3.67
C LEU A 29 19.44 -12.23 3.28
N LYS A 30 19.92 -13.40 3.71
CA LYS A 30 21.26 -13.92 3.35
C LYS A 30 21.37 -14.27 1.86
N ASN A 31 20.36 -14.92 1.29
CA ASN A 31 20.35 -15.31 -0.11
C ASN A 31 20.32 -14.10 -1.06
N SER A 32 19.64 -13.02 -0.66
CA SER A 32 19.64 -11.74 -1.40
C SER A 32 20.88 -10.89 -1.14
N GLY A 33 21.75 -11.27 -0.20
CA GLY A 33 22.94 -10.53 0.19
C GLY A 33 22.67 -9.23 0.94
N LEU A 34 21.43 -9.01 1.40
CA LEU A 34 21.04 -7.81 2.14
C LEU A 34 21.68 -7.75 3.53
N ASP A 35 21.93 -8.91 4.14
CA ASP A 35 22.61 -9.04 5.43
C ASP A 35 24.03 -8.46 5.44
N LYS A 36 24.66 -8.37 4.26
CA LYS A 36 26.02 -7.83 4.09
C LYS A 36 26.05 -6.34 3.75
N LYS A 37 24.89 -5.72 3.49
CA LYS A 37 24.82 -4.30 3.07
C LYS A 37 24.85 -3.32 4.25
N PHE A 38 24.51 -3.76 5.45
CA PHE A 38 24.33 -2.88 6.61
C PHE A 38 25.10 -3.39 7.82
N GLN A 39 25.69 -2.49 8.60
CA GLN A 39 26.32 -2.85 9.86
C GLN A 39 25.27 -3.05 10.96
N ILE A 40 25.57 -3.88 11.97
CA ILE A 40 24.63 -4.18 13.06
C ILE A 40 24.28 -2.92 13.86
N ASP A 41 25.25 -2.06 14.15
CA ASP A 41 24.99 -0.84 14.93
C ASP A 41 24.15 0.18 14.17
N GLU A 42 24.36 0.27 12.85
CA GLU A 42 23.50 1.04 11.94
C GLU A 42 22.06 0.53 11.97
N LEU A 43 21.86 -0.80 11.90
CA LEU A 43 20.53 -1.41 11.96
C LEU A 43 19.84 -1.20 13.31
N ARG A 44 20.57 -1.23 14.44
CA ARG A 44 19.99 -0.96 15.76
C ARG A 44 19.41 0.45 15.83
N GLU A 45 20.10 1.43 15.24
CA GLU A 45 19.65 2.81 15.18
C GLU A 45 18.37 2.92 14.34
N THR A 46 18.35 2.33 13.13
CA THR A 46 17.19 2.40 12.22
C THR A 46 15.98 1.68 12.81
N GLN A 47 16.17 0.51 13.44
CA GLN A 47 15.11 -0.27 14.08
C GLN A 47 14.44 0.48 15.24
N SER A 48 15.21 1.23 16.04
CA SER A 48 14.66 2.01 17.16
C SER A 48 13.70 3.14 16.73
N SER A 49 13.82 3.59 15.48
CA SER A 49 13.00 4.65 14.92
C SER A 49 11.61 4.21 14.47
N VAL A 50 11.33 2.90 14.51
CA VAL A 50 10.08 2.37 13.96
C VAL A 50 8.86 2.93 14.68
N ARG A 51 7.81 3.25 13.93
CA ARG A 51 6.49 3.63 14.45
C ARG A 51 5.41 2.96 13.61
N VAL A 52 4.31 2.58 14.26
CA VAL A 52 3.11 2.06 13.60
C VAL A 52 1.98 3.04 13.88
N PHE A 53 1.61 3.83 12.88
CA PHE A 53 0.46 4.72 12.95
C PHE A 53 -0.78 3.93 12.52
N ALA A 54 -1.79 3.83 13.37
CA ALA A 54 -2.96 3.01 13.12
C ALA A 54 -4.24 3.83 13.24
N ASN A 55 -5.16 3.70 12.27
CA ASN A 55 -6.47 4.33 12.38
C ASN A 55 -7.31 3.60 13.43
N GLN A 56 -7.57 4.26 14.56
CA GLN A 56 -8.22 3.69 15.74
C GLN A 56 -9.63 3.14 15.44
N LYS A 57 -10.30 3.65 14.40
CA LYS A 57 -11.60 3.13 13.95
C LYS A 57 -11.54 1.67 13.51
N TYR A 58 -10.42 1.26 12.90
CA TYR A 58 -10.23 -0.03 12.27
C TYR A 58 -9.30 -0.95 13.05
N LEU A 59 -8.35 -0.35 13.76
CA LEU A 59 -7.32 -0.99 14.55
C LEU A 59 -7.32 -0.34 15.95
N PRO A 60 -8.32 -0.67 16.79
CA PRO A 60 -8.59 0.07 18.03
C PRO A 60 -7.60 -0.19 19.17
N ASP A 61 -6.77 -1.22 19.07
CA ASP A 61 -5.89 -1.67 20.16
C ASP A 61 -4.61 -2.34 19.64
N THR A 62 -3.63 -2.53 20.53
CA THR A 62 -2.35 -3.21 20.22
C THR A 62 -2.56 -4.62 19.68
N GLU A 63 -3.57 -5.36 20.15
CA GLU A 63 -3.79 -6.75 19.72
C GLU A 63 -4.18 -6.82 18.24
N THR A 64 -5.13 -5.97 17.83
CA THR A 64 -5.58 -5.85 16.44
C THR A 64 -4.47 -5.31 15.54
N ILE A 65 -3.67 -4.33 16.00
CA ILE A 65 -2.47 -3.85 15.30
C ILE A 65 -1.47 -5.00 15.09
N ASN A 66 -1.17 -5.75 16.16
CA ASN A 66 -0.22 -6.87 16.10
C ASN A 66 -0.72 -7.99 15.17
N GLY A 67 -2.02 -8.29 15.20
CA GLY A 67 -2.65 -9.20 14.25
C GLY A 67 -2.43 -8.75 12.81
N ALA A 68 -2.66 -7.47 12.50
CA ALA A 68 -2.46 -6.88 11.18
C ALA A 68 -1.00 -6.81 10.71
N LEU A 69 -0.02 -7.00 11.61
CA LEU A 69 1.42 -7.03 11.30
C LEU A 69 1.99 -8.46 11.22
N THR A 70 1.30 -9.45 11.78
CA THR A 70 1.83 -10.81 11.96
C THR A 70 1.05 -11.88 11.20
N LYS A 71 -0.27 -11.71 11.05
CA LYS A 71 -1.16 -12.69 10.38
C LYS A 71 -1.20 -12.51 8.86
N ILE A 72 -0.02 -12.37 8.27
CA ILE A 72 0.18 -12.05 6.85
C ILE A 72 1.08 -13.09 6.19
N ALA A 73 1.06 -13.16 4.87
CA ALA A 73 2.00 -13.99 4.12
C ALA A 73 3.42 -13.42 4.21
N ALA A 74 4.42 -14.22 3.82
CA ALA A 74 5.74 -13.67 3.56
C ALA A 74 5.79 -12.95 2.22
N ILE A 75 5.18 -13.55 1.20
CA ILE A 75 5.11 -13.04 -0.16
C ILE A 75 3.71 -13.30 -0.68
N ASP A 76 3.06 -12.28 -1.22
CA ASP A 76 1.77 -12.40 -1.90
C ASP A 76 1.85 -11.70 -3.25
N VAL A 77 1.51 -12.42 -4.33
CA VAL A 77 1.56 -11.91 -5.70
C VAL A 77 0.48 -12.55 -6.58
N SER A 78 0.22 -11.92 -7.73
CA SER A 78 -0.75 -12.40 -8.72
C SER A 78 -2.20 -12.50 -8.20
N GLY A 79 -2.59 -11.64 -7.25
CA GLY A 79 -3.93 -11.59 -6.68
C GLY A 79 -4.21 -12.86 -5.88
N ASP A 80 -3.37 -13.12 -4.88
CA ASP A 80 -3.49 -14.23 -3.94
C ASP A 80 -3.37 -15.64 -4.57
N LYS A 81 -3.01 -15.74 -5.86
CA LYS A 81 -2.89 -17.01 -6.60
C LYS A 81 -1.54 -17.69 -6.40
N SER A 82 -0.53 -16.96 -5.97
CA SER A 82 0.83 -17.47 -5.83
C SER A 82 1.60 -16.68 -4.79
N GLY A 83 2.38 -17.37 -3.97
CA GLY A 83 3.10 -16.73 -2.89
C GLY A 83 3.61 -17.75 -1.90
N TYR A 84 4.10 -17.25 -0.78
CA TYR A 84 4.67 -18.07 0.29
C TYR A 84 4.13 -17.62 1.64
N PHE A 85 3.71 -18.58 2.45
CA PHE A 85 3.50 -18.37 3.86
C PHE A 85 4.83 -18.06 4.54
N GLN A 86 4.78 -17.47 5.74
CA GLN A 86 6.01 -17.07 6.44
C GLN A 86 6.93 -18.24 6.80
N ASN A 87 6.40 -19.46 6.91
CA ASN A 87 7.17 -20.68 7.13
C ASN A 87 7.84 -21.24 5.86
N GLY A 88 7.71 -20.53 4.73
CA GLY A 88 8.29 -20.88 3.44
C GLY A 88 7.49 -21.88 2.62
N LEU A 89 6.34 -22.35 3.09
CA LEU A 89 5.46 -23.19 2.28
C LEU A 89 4.78 -22.34 1.19
N PRO A 90 4.68 -22.84 -0.05
CA PRO A 90 3.92 -22.16 -1.08
C PRO A 90 2.43 -22.14 -0.72
N PHE A 91 1.71 -21.15 -1.26
CA PHE A 91 0.25 -21.13 -1.17
C PHE A 91 -0.37 -22.42 -1.75
N PRO A 92 -1.51 -22.87 -1.22
CA PRO A 92 -2.20 -24.02 -1.75
C PRO A 92 -2.74 -23.71 -3.15
N ASN A 93 -2.83 -24.72 -4.01
CA ASN A 93 -3.44 -24.61 -5.35
C ASN A 93 -4.99 -24.55 -5.30
N GLU A 94 -5.58 -24.24 -4.15
CA GLU A 94 -7.03 -24.16 -3.99
C GLU A 94 -7.55 -22.81 -4.48
N ALA A 95 -8.51 -22.84 -5.41
CA ALA A 95 -9.15 -21.62 -5.89
C ALA A 95 -9.93 -20.90 -4.78
N GLY A 96 -9.67 -19.59 -4.64
CA GLY A 96 -10.31 -18.74 -3.64
C GLY A 96 -9.93 -19.08 -2.20
N TYR A 97 -8.75 -19.67 -1.97
CA TYR A 97 -8.28 -20.01 -0.62
C TYR A 97 -8.39 -18.82 0.34
N PHE A 98 -7.87 -17.65 -0.06
CA PHE A 98 -7.86 -16.44 0.76
C PHE A 98 -9.24 -15.79 0.93
N GLU A 99 -10.13 -15.92 -0.05
CA GLU A 99 -11.53 -15.47 0.06
C GLU A 99 -12.29 -16.21 1.17
N LYS A 100 -11.92 -17.47 1.44
CA LYS A 100 -12.61 -18.36 2.38
C LYS A 100 -12.05 -18.32 3.80
N ILE A 101 -11.01 -17.52 4.07
CA ILE A 101 -10.40 -17.44 5.40
C ILE A 101 -11.43 -16.85 6.37
N PRO A 102 -11.78 -17.55 7.47
CA PRO A 102 -12.74 -17.06 8.43
C PRO A 102 -12.15 -15.94 9.30
N VAL A 103 -13.01 -15.05 9.79
CA VAL A 103 -12.63 -14.01 10.78
C VAL A 103 -12.01 -14.68 12.01
N GLY A 104 -10.93 -14.10 12.53
CA GLY A 104 -10.23 -14.63 13.71
C GLY A 104 -9.32 -15.82 13.41
N HIS A 105 -9.03 -16.11 12.13
CA HIS A 105 -8.09 -17.18 11.77
C HIS A 105 -6.73 -16.97 12.49
N PRO A 106 -6.09 -18.03 13.00
CA PRO A 106 -4.91 -17.88 13.86
C PRO A 106 -3.68 -17.34 13.12
N GLU A 107 -3.51 -17.68 11.84
CA GLU A 107 -2.29 -17.38 11.09
C GLU A 107 -2.45 -16.34 9.98
N LEU A 108 -3.69 -16.03 9.58
CA LEU A 108 -3.98 -15.23 8.40
C LEU A 108 -5.16 -14.30 8.67
N LEU A 109 -5.16 -13.12 8.05
CA LEU A 109 -6.30 -12.21 8.05
C LEU A 109 -7.38 -12.71 7.06
N SER A 110 -8.64 -12.74 7.50
CA SER A 110 -9.82 -12.87 6.63
C SER A 110 -9.97 -11.68 5.68
N PRO A 111 -10.80 -11.76 4.62
CA PRO A 111 -11.01 -10.64 3.69
C PRO A 111 -11.35 -9.29 4.36
N ILE A 112 -12.16 -9.29 5.42
CA ILE A 112 -12.51 -8.05 6.12
C ILE A 112 -11.35 -7.55 7.02
N GLU A 113 -10.65 -8.46 7.70
CA GLU A 113 -9.46 -8.13 8.50
C GLU A 113 -8.29 -7.66 7.64
N ARG A 114 -8.23 -8.13 6.39
CA ARG A 114 -7.32 -7.64 5.34
C ARG A 114 -7.64 -6.17 5.02
N LEU A 115 -8.91 -5.84 4.76
CA LEU A 115 -9.34 -4.47 4.48
C LEU A 115 -9.07 -3.52 5.66
N THR A 116 -9.37 -3.92 6.89
CA THR A 116 -9.09 -3.09 8.07
C THR A 116 -7.60 -3.04 8.41
N GLY A 117 -6.89 -4.15 8.22
CA GLY A 117 -5.44 -4.24 8.42
C GLY A 117 -4.64 -3.33 7.48
N SER A 118 -5.20 -2.91 6.35
CA SER A 118 -4.61 -1.89 5.46
C SER A 118 -4.59 -0.47 6.06
N LYS A 119 -5.39 -0.19 7.09
CA LYS A 119 -5.58 1.13 7.69
C LYS A 119 -4.51 1.49 8.72
N LYS A 120 -3.24 1.27 8.32
CA LYS A 120 -2.04 1.57 9.08
C LYS A 120 -0.90 2.06 8.19
N VAL A 121 0.02 2.82 8.78
CA VAL A 121 1.29 3.22 8.18
C VAL A 121 2.41 2.74 9.09
N VAL A 122 3.32 1.91 8.57
CA VAL A 122 4.55 1.53 9.29
C VAL A 122 5.67 2.44 8.78
N SER A 123 6.33 3.16 9.68
CA SER A 123 7.41 4.07 9.31
C SER A 123 8.71 3.73 10.01
N SER A 124 9.83 3.92 9.33
CA SER A 124 11.18 3.85 9.92
C SER A 124 12.14 4.78 9.19
N HIS A 125 13.16 5.27 9.90
CA HIS A 125 14.33 5.91 9.30
C HIS A 125 15.28 4.85 8.77
N SER A 126 15.03 4.37 7.55
CA SER A 126 15.78 3.29 6.92
C SER A 126 17.04 3.80 6.20
N LEU A 127 18.04 2.94 6.08
CA LEU A 127 19.23 3.19 5.28
C LEU A 127 18.96 2.77 3.84
N VAL A 128 19.18 3.69 2.91
CA VAL A 128 19.01 3.50 1.47
C VAL A 128 20.37 3.49 0.80
N THR A 129 20.65 2.44 0.05
CA THR A 129 21.96 2.17 -0.59
C THR A 129 21.96 2.45 -2.09
N ALA A 130 20.79 2.49 -2.72
CA ALA A 130 20.66 2.73 -4.16
C ALA A 130 19.25 3.24 -4.49
N SER A 131 19.09 3.70 -5.73
CA SER A 131 17.80 3.99 -6.37
C SER A 131 17.67 3.16 -7.66
N GLY A 132 16.45 2.99 -8.17
CA GLY A 132 16.18 2.21 -9.37
C GLY A 132 16.46 0.71 -9.21
N GLY A 133 16.79 0.02 -10.29
CA GLY A 133 17.01 -1.44 -10.30
C GLY A 133 15.99 -2.21 -11.15
N TYR A 134 15.17 -1.50 -11.92
CA TYR A 134 14.29 -2.08 -12.94
C TYR A 134 15.15 -2.46 -14.16
N PRO A 135 15.37 -3.76 -14.45
CA PRO A 135 16.43 -4.19 -15.36
C PRO A 135 16.36 -3.64 -16.79
N LEU A 136 15.21 -3.12 -17.22
CA LEU A 136 14.98 -2.65 -18.59
C LEU A 136 14.70 -1.15 -18.72
N THR A 137 14.28 -0.47 -17.65
CA THR A 137 13.72 0.90 -17.74
C THR A 137 14.38 1.89 -16.80
N ASN A 138 14.93 1.45 -15.67
CA ASN A 138 15.56 2.34 -14.70
C ASN A 138 16.68 1.58 -13.96
N PRO A 139 17.94 1.68 -14.43
CA PRO A 139 19.05 0.88 -13.93
C PRO A 139 19.32 1.17 -12.45
N LEU A 140 19.98 0.22 -11.79
CA LEU A 140 20.39 0.38 -10.39
C LEU A 140 21.47 1.45 -10.28
N LEU A 141 21.22 2.50 -9.49
CA LEU A 141 22.16 3.59 -9.24
C LEU A 141 22.54 3.61 -7.75
N PRO A 142 23.72 3.09 -7.37
CA PRO A 142 24.16 3.08 -5.99
C PRO A 142 24.52 4.48 -5.50
N TYR A 143 24.18 4.78 -4.25
CA TYR A 143 24.70 5.94 -3.55
C TYR A 143 26.15 5.72 -3.13
N ARG A 144 26.93 6.80 -3.09
CA ARG A 144 28.32 6.76 -2.61
C ARG A 144 28.42 6.28 -1.16
N LYS A 145 27.44 6.65 -0.35
CA LYS A 145 27.25 6.21 1.04
C LYS A 145 25.76 5.99 1.26
N PRO A 146 25.36 5.04 2.12
CA PRO A 146 23.96 4.90 2.50
C PRO A 146 23.40 6.23 3.01
N ILE A 147 22.20 6.58 2.60
CA ILE A 147 21.48 7.78 3.05
C ILE A 147 20.33 7.36 3.96
N LYS A 148 20.00 8.18 4.95
CA LYS A 148 18.87 7.91 5.85
C LYS A 148 17.59 8.51 5.27
N VAL A 149 16.58 7.68 5.05
CA VAL A 149 15.29 8.07 4.48
C VAL A 149 14.18 7.57 5.40
N SER A 150 13.23 8.44 5.73
CA SER A 150 11.99 8.02 6.40
C SER A 150 11.09 7.31 5.39
N ILE A 151 10.99 5.98 5.49
CA ILE A 151 10.14 5.20 4.59
C ILE A 151 8.82 4.91 5.29
N PHE A 152 7.71 5.28 4.65
CA PHE A 152 6.35 5.05 5.13
C PHE A 152 5.70 3.96 4.28
N SER A 153 5.54 2.77 4.86
CA SER A 153 4.84 1.64 4.26
C SER A 153 3.36 1.70 4.57
N LEU A 154 2.56 1.81 3.52
CA LEU A 154 1.10 1.73 3.60
C LEU A 154 0.58 0.92 2.43
N ALA A 155 -0.54 0.24 2.67
CA ALA A 155 -1.17 -0.59 1.66
C ALA A 155 -2.13 0.21 0.80
N GLY A 156 -2.12 -0.08 -0.50
CA GLY A 156 -3.05 0.51 -1.44
C GLY A 156 -4.34 -0.29 -1.59
N PRO A 157 -5.32 0.25 -2.30
CA PRO A 157 -6.49 -0.50 -2.73
C PRO A 157 -6.12 -1.65 -3.67
N SER A 158 -6.72 -2.82 -3.42
CA SER A 158 -6.55 -4.06 -4.16
C SER A 158 -7.83 -4.44 -4.91
N PHE A 159 -7.89 -4.15 -6.20
CA PHE A 159 -9.02 -4.44 -7.10
C PHE A 159 -8.87 -5.74 -7.89
N GLU A 160 -7.68 -6.32 -7.90
CA GLU A 160 -7.35 -7.63 -8.50
C GLU A 160 -8.04 -8.80 -7.82
N ASN A 161 -8.30 -8.65 -6.53
CA ASN A 161 -9.06 -9.58 -5.72
C ASN A 161 -10.52 -9.10 -5.62
N ASN A 162 -11.45 -9.89 -6.18
CA ASN A 162 -12.87 -9.53 -6.22
C ASN A 162 -13.58 -9.59 -4.84
N TYR A 163 -12.86 -9.97 -3.77
CA TYR A 163 -13.34 -10.02 -2.39
C TYR A 163 -12.76 -8.92 -1.49
N LEU A 164 -11.89 -8.05 -2.01
CA LEU A 164 -11.27 -6.93 -1.28
C LEU A 164 -11.90 -5.59 -1.72
N HIS A 165 -11.13 -4.62 -2.20
CA HIS A 165 -11.63 -3.27 -2.53
C HIS A 165 -12.60 -3.27 -3.70
N TYR A 166 -12.57 -4.30 -4.56
CA TYR A 166 -13.66 -4.59 -5.49
C TYR A 166 -15.02 -4.60 -4.77
N ARG A 167 -15.11 -5.30 -3.62
CA ARG A 167 -16.36 -5.42 -2.85
C ARG A 167 -16.82 -4.12 -2.19
N LEU A 168 -15.90 -3.18 -1.98
CA LEU A 168 -16.22 -1.91 -1.36
C LEU A 168 -16.70 -0.87 -2.37
N PHE A 169 -16.26 -0.93 -3.62
CA PHE A 169 -16.48 0.19 -4.54
C PHE A 169 -17.14 -0.16 -5.87
N LEU A 170 -17.21 -1.43 -6.25
CA LEU A 170 -17.75 -1.84 -7.55
C LEU A 170 -19.12 -2.51 -7.39
N LEU A 171 -20.07 -2.13 -8.24
CA LEU A 171 -21.39 -2.74 -8.36
C LEU A 171 -21.53 -3.35 -9.74
N ASP A 172 -22.08 -4.57 -9.80
CA ASP A 172 -22.27 -5.31 -11.04
C ASP A 172 -23.45 -6.30 -10.93
N PRO A 173 -23.84 -7.01 -12.01
CA PRO A 173 -24.95 -7.97 -11.98
C PRO A 173 -24.84 -9.14 -10.99
N VAL A 174 -23.62 -9.46 -10.53
CA VAL A 174 -23.29 -10.48 -9.52
C VAL A 174 -23.16 -9.83 -8.14
N GLN A 175 -22.34 -8.78 -8.01
CA GLN A 175 -22.23 -7.97 -6.80
C GLN A 175 -23.26 -6.84 -6.83
N LYS A 176 -24.51 -7.20 -6.55
CA LYS A 176 -25.65 -6.29 -6.66
C LYS A 176 -25.76 -5.27 -5.52
N ILE A 177 -25.13 -5.54 -4.38
CA ILE A 177 -25.17 -4.68 -3.20
C ILE A 177 -23.80 -4.62 -2.57
N ILE A 178 -23.43 -3.44 -2.07
CA ILE A 178 -22.30 -3.28 -1.16
C ILE A 178 -22.84 -3.36 0.26
N ASP A 179 -22.50 -4.43 0.96
CA ASP A 179 -22.82 -4.63 2.38
C ASP A 179 -21.52 -4.68 3.17
N SER A 180 -21.17 -3.56 3.79
CA SER A 180 -19.93 -3.43 4.56
C SER A 180 -20.14 -2.50 5.75
N PRO A 181 -20.65 -3.00 6.89
CA PRO A 181 -20.98 -2.18 8.06
C PRO A 181 -19.79 -1.35 8.58
N LEU A 182 -18.58 -1.92 8.59
CA LEU A 182 -17.34 -1.25 9.02
C LEU A 182 -16.94 -0.07 8.13
N PHE A 183 -17.40 -0.08 6.88
CA PHE A 183 -17.12 0.96 5.88
C PHE A 183 -18.38 1.75 5.48
N SER A 184 -19.47 1.62 6.25
CA SER A 184 -20.79 2.19 5.93
C SER A 184 -20.77 3.71 5.70
N HIS A 185 -19.98 4.44 6.48
CA HIS A 185 -19.80 5.90 6.36
C HIS A 185 -19.24 6.35 5.01
N LEU A 186 -18.55 5.48 4.26
CA LEU A 186 -18.09 5.80 2.91
C LEU A 186 -19.27 5.99 1.95
N TYR A 187 -20.42 5.39 2.24
CA TYR A 187 -21.58 5.33 1.35
C TYR A 187 -22.68 6.32 1.71
N ASP A 188 -22.46 7.21 2.67
CA ASP A 188 -23.46 8.20 3.08
C ASP A 188 -23.97 8.99 1.86
N GLY A 189 -25.26 8.83 1.55
CA GLY A 189 -25.94 9.47 0.43
C GLY A 189 -25.67 8.86 -0.96
N LEU A 190 -25.10 7.65 -1.04
CA LEU A 190 -24.76 6.98 -2.31
C LEU A 190 -25.67 5.78 -2.58
N PRO A 191 -25.99 5.46 -3.85
CA PRO A 191 -26.72 4.24 -4.18
C PRO A 191 -25.81 3.02 -4.10
N ILE A 192 -25.99 2.23 -3.04
CA ILE A 192 -25.21 1.00 -2.79
C ILE A 192 -25.80 -0.25 -3.45
N GLN A 193 -26.90 -0.12 -4.18
CA GLN A 193 -27.51 -1.20 -4.96
C GLN A 193 -27.28 -0.97 -6.45
N PHE A 194 -26.93 -2.01 -7.19
CA PHE A 194 -26.59 -1.93 -8.61
C PHE A 194 -27.71 -1.35 -9.47
N ASP A 195 -28.96 -1.77 -9.24
CA ASP A 195 -30.10 -1.27 -10.01
C ASP A 195 -30.41 0.20 -9.72
N ASP A 196 -30.25 0.65 -8.48
CA ASP A 196 -30.41 2.05 -8.09
C ASP A 196 -29.29 2.92 -8.67
N ALA A 197 -28.04 2.48 -8.56
CA ALA A 197 -26.87 3.17 -9.12
C ALA A 197 -26.97 3.27 -10.65
N LYS A 198 -27.42 2.20 -11.31
CA LYS A 198 -27.67 2.16 -12.76
C LYS A 198 -28.77 3.13 -13.17
N LYS A 199 -29.85 3.21 -12.40
CA LYS A 199 -30.95 4.15 -12.62
C LYS A 199 -30.50 5.59 -12.44
N GLU A 200 -29.70 5.87 -11.41
CA GLU A 200 -29.17 7.20 -11.13
C GLU A 200 -28.20 7.69 -12.20
N LEU A 201 -27.31 6.82 -12.69
CA LEU A 201 -26.45 7.13 -13.84
C LEU A 201 -27.25 7.36 -15.13
N GLY A 202 -28.36 6.63 -15.30
CA GLY A 202 -29.17 6.67 -16.51
C GLY A 202 -28.31 6.45 -17.76
N GLU A 203 -28.39 7.39 -18.70
CA GLU A 203 -27.64 7.36 -19.96
C GLU A 203 -26.20 7.88 -19.86
N TYR A 204 -25.79 8.48 -18.75
CA TYR A 204 -24.45 9.06 -18.62
C TYR A 204 -23.41 8.03 -18.18
N ASP A 205 -22.19 8.13 -18.68
CA ASP A 205 -21.11 7.25 -18.23
C ASP A 205 -20.66 7.57 -16.81
N THR A 206 -20.75 8.83 -16.41
CA THR A 206 -20.28 9.32 -15.12
C THR A 206 -21.20 10.41 -14.62
N ASN A 207 -21.30 10.52 -13.32
CA ASN A 207 -21.84 11.68 -12.63
C ASN A 207 -20.86 12.07 -11.50
N LYS A 208 -21.28 12.94 -10.58
CA LYS A 208 -20.41 13.40 -9.48
C LYS A 208 -19.94 12.29 -8.55
N VAL A 209 -20.71 11.21 -8.40
CA VAL A 209 -20.50 10.22 -7.35
C VAL A 209 -20.11 8.83 -7.84
N MET A 210 -20.30 8.53 -9.13
CA MET A 210 -19.98 7.23 -9.70
C MET A 210 -19.67 7.29 -11.21
N ALA A 211 -19.07 6.23 -11.73
CA ALA A 211 -18.73 6.08 -13.13
C ALA A 211 -18.86 4.64 -13.63
N ARG A 212 -19.21 4.45 -14.89
CA ARG A 212 -19.08 3.18 -15.61
C ARG A 212 -17.64 2.99 -16.06
N ILE A 213 -17.10 1.80 -15.86
CA ILE A 213 -15.71 1.51 -16.24
C ILE A 213 -15.63 1.32 -17.76
N ARG A 214 -14.77 2.11 -18.41
CA ARG A 214 -14.50 2.05 -19.85
C ARG A 214 -13.19 1.30 -20.12
N LEU A 215 -13.14 0.55 -21.22
CA LEU A 215 -11.94 -0.10 -21.77
C LEU A 215 -11.57 0.53 -23.12
N GLY A 216 -11.47 1.86 -23.14
CA GLY A 216 -11.52 2.64 -24.38
C GLY A 216 -12.97 2.86 -24.82
N PHE A 217 -13.33 2.46 -26.04
CA PHE A 217 -14.71 2.61 -26.52
C PHE A 217 -15.74 1.68 -25.83
N PRO A 218 -15.49 0.37 -25.57
CA PRO A 218 -16.45 -0.47 -24.84
C PRO A 218 -16.43 -0.21 -23.32
N TYR A 219 -17.49 -0.63 -22.63
CA TYR A 219 -17.53 -0.75 -21.16
C TYR A 219 -16.93 -2.09 -20.71
N LEU A 220 -16.36 -2.11 -19.52
CA LEU A 220 -16.16 -3.37 -18.79
C LEU A 220 -17.50 -3.81 -18.20
N ALA A 221 -17.93 -5.02 -18.53
CA ALA A 221 -19.17 -5.63 -18.05
C ALA A 221 -18.90 -6.99 -17.41
N ARG A 222 -19.89 -7.47 -16.65
CA ARG A 222 -19.83 -8.78 -16.00
C ARG A 222 -21.05 -9.63 -16.33
N PHE A 223 -20.82 -10.88 -16.71
CA PHE A 223 -21.89 -11.84 -16.96
C PHE A 223 -22.52 -12.22 -15.62
N SER A 224 -23.81 -12.54 -15.60
CA SER A 224 -24.46 -13.09 -14.42
C SER A 224 -23.84 -14.41 -13.95
N SER A 225 -23.09 -15.10 -14.82
CA SER A 225 -22.28 -16.30 -14.50
C SER A 225 -20.93 -15.99 -13.84
N GLY A 226 -20.52 -14.72 -13.74
CA GLY A 226 -19.32 -14.29 -13.03
C GLY A 226 -18.18 -13.74 -13.89
N GLY A 227 -18.13 -14.07 -15.19
CA GLY A 227 -17.02 -13.69 -16.08
C GLY A 227 -17.07 -12.23 -16.56
N PHE A 228 -15.90 -11.62 -16.75
CA PHE A 228 -15.75 -10.25 -17.24
C PHE A 228 -15.65 -10.20 -18.77
N TYR A 229 -16.23 -9.17 -19.41
CA TYR A 229 -16.18 -8.99 -20.86
C TYR A 229 -16.35 -7.53 -21.30
N PRO A 230 -15.79 -7.13 -22.47
CA PRO A 230 -16.10 -5.84 -23.09
C PRO A 230 -17.53 -5.81 -23.65
N SER A 231 -18.26 -4.73 -23.40
CA SER A 231 -19.65 -4.56 -23.84
C SER A 231 -19.91 -3.16 -24.40
N PHE A 232 -20.72 -3.05 -25.46
CA PHE A 232 -21.26 -1.77 -25.91
C PHE A 232 -22.61 -1.41 -25.26
N SER A 233 -23.23 -2.39 -24.57
CA SER A 233 -24.40 -2.17 -23.74
C SER A 233 -24.00 -1.74 -22.33
N LYS A 234 -24.76 -0.79 -21.79
CA LYS A 234 -24.66 -0.32 -20.39
C LYS A 234 -25.35 -1.26 -19.40
N SER A 235 -26.13 -2.24 -19.87
CA SER A 235 -27.02 -3.03 -19.02
C SER A 235 -26.31 -3.79 -17.90
N ASN A 236 -25.09 -4.27 -18.20
CA ASN A 236 -24.24 -5.08 -17.33
C ASN A 236 -22.89 -4.42 -17.06
N ALA A 237 -22.75 -3.13 -17.41
CA ALA A 237 -21.51 -2.39 -17.19
C ALA A 237 -21.24 -2.25 -15.69
N ILE A 238 -20.00 -2.48 -15.29
CA ILE A 238 -19.57 -2.33 -13.90
C ILE A 238 -19.62 -0.85 -13.54
N ILE A 239 -20.21 -0.55 -12.38
CA ILE A 239 -20.32 0.80 -11.83
C ILE A 239 -19.32 0.93 -10.69
N PHE A 240 -18.46 1.93 -10.76
CA PHE A 240 -17.52 2.32 -9.73
C PHE A 240 -18.09 3.48 -8.91
N LEU A 241 -18.28 3.28 -7.61
CA LEU A 241 -18.65 4.33 -6.66
C LEU A 241 -17.45 5.23 -6.34
N THR A 242 -17.17 6.14 -7.26
CA THR A 242 -15.99 7.01 -7.21
C THR A 242 -15.95 7.93 -6.00
N GLU A 243 -17.10 8.40 -5.50
CA GLU A 243 -17.16 9.24 -4.29
C GLU A 243 -16.85 8.44 -3.02
N ALA A 244 -17.33 7.19 -2.91
CA ALA A 244 -16.96 6.32 -1.80
C ALA A 244 -15.46 6.03 -1.80
N TYR A 245 -14.88 5.80 -2.98
CA TYR A 245 -13.44 5.62 -3.15
C TYR A 245 -12.66 6.89 -2.77
N PHE A 246 -13.15 8.07 -3.16
CA PHE A 246 -12.54 9.34 -2.78
C PHE A 246 -12.51 9.52 -1.26
N ARG A 247 -13.61 9.24 -0.56
CA ARG A 247 -13.68 9.25 0.91
C ARG A 247 -12.71 8.26 1.55
N TYR A 248 -12.55 7.08 0.97
CA TYR A 248 -11.56 6.09 1.39
C TYR A 248 -10.13 6.62 1.24
N GLN A 249 -9.81 7.25 0.10
CA GLN A 249 -8.50 7.88 -0.13
C GLN A 249 -8.23 9.03 0.83
N LEU A 250 -9.24 9.83 1.18
CA LEU A 250 -9.09 10.89 2.18
C LEU A 250 -8.63 10.33 3.52
N GLU A 251 -9.17 9.19 3.98
CA GLU A 251 -8.70 8.58 5.23
C GLU A 251 -7.23 8.15 5.17
N ASP A 252 -6.83 7.44 4.10
CA ASP A 252 -5.48 6.89 3.99
C ASP A 252 -4.43 8.00 3.80
N VAL A 253 -4.73 8.99 2.96
CA VAL A 253 -3.83 10.13 2.74
C VAL A 253 -3.76 11.02 3.99
N SER A 254 -4.86 11.18 4.74
CA SER A 254 -4.84 11.92 6.00
C SER A 254 -3.94 11.26 7.03
N LEU A 255 -4.09 9.94 7.22
CA LEU A 255 -3.23 9.18 8.10
C LEU A 255 -1.76 9.34 7.71
N LEU A 256 -1.45 9.16 6.43
CA LEU A 256 -0.09 9.30 5.91
C LEU A 256 0.50 10.71 6.11
N LEU A 257 -0.23 11.77 5.75
CA LEU A 257 0.26 13.14 5.91
C LEU A 257 0.48 13.49 7.40
N ALA A 258 -0.40 13.02 8.28
CA ALA A 258 -0.23 13.17 9.72
C ALA A 258 1.01 12.41 10.23
N SER A 259 1.22 11.17 9.79
CA SER A 259 2.42 10.38 10.12
C SER A 259 3.70 11.08 9.64
N VAL A 260 3.75 11.54 8.40
CA VAL A 260 4.92 12.23 7.83
C VAL A 260 5.19 13.53 8.60
N ASN A 261 4.16 14.33 8.87
CA ASN A 261 4.30 15.57 9.62
C ASN A 261 4.78 15.34 11.06
N GLN A 262 4.29 14.30 11.74
CA GLN A 262 4.72 13.95 13.09
C GLN A 262 6.17 13.45 13.11
N THR A 263 6.53 12.52 12.21
CA THR A 263 7.92 12.04 12.09
C THR A 263 8.88 13.19 11.76
N ALA A 264 8.51 14.08 10.83
CA ALA A 264 9.31 15.25 10.48
C ALA A 264 9.52 16.19 11.67
N LYS A 265 8.46 16.46 12.44
CA LYS A 265 8.51 17.25 13.68
C LYS A 265 9.47 16.65 14.70
N GLU A 266 9.42 15.34 14.91
CA GLU A 266 10.31 14.63 15.86
C GLU A 266 11.79 14.74 15.48
N THR A 267 12.10 14.79 14.18
CA THR A 267 13.48 14.98 13.70
C THR A 267 13.95 16.45 13.70
N GLY A 268 13.03 17.41 13.87
CA GLY A 268 13.33 18.83 13.74
C GLY A 268 13.65 19.30 12.31
N LYS A 269 13.43 18.47 11.28
CA LYS A 269 13.60 18.81 9.87
C LYS A 269 12.29 18.64 9.10
N ALA A 270 11.91 19.64 8.31
CA ALA A 270 10.74 19.53 7.44
C ALA A 270 10.98 18.49 6.33
N ALA A 271 9.94 17.72 5.99
CA ALA A 271 10.02 16.64 5.03
C ALA A 271 9.97 17.11 3.57
N LEU A 272 10.75 16.40 2.73
CA LEU A 272 10.49 16.24 1.31
C LEU A 272 9.96 14.83 1.11
N LEU A 273 8.65 14.71 0.87
CA LEU A 273 7.97 13.43 0.67
C LEU A 273 7.91 13.08 -0.82
N LYS A 274 8.42 11.90 -1.19
CA LYS A 274 8.12 11.27 -2.47
C LYS A 274 6.86 10.41 -2.35
N ALA A 275 5.75 10.96 -2.83
CA ALA A 275 4.42 10.39 -2.73
C ALA A 275 4.11 9.48 -3.93
N THR A 276 4.72 8.29 -3.95
CA THR A 276 4.47 7.30 -5.01
C THR A 276 3.03 6.79 -4.97
N ALA A 277 2.46 6.52 -6.15
CA ALA A 277 1.10 6.00 -6.28
C ALA A 277 0.95 4.60 -5.66
N VAL A 278 0.14 4.49 -4.60
CA VAL A 278 -0.05 3.26 -3.82
C VAL A 278 -1.25 2.47 -4.33
N GLY A 279 -1.10 1.16 -4.55
CA GLY A 279 -2.17 0.29 -5.08
C GLY A 279 -2.45 0.49 -6.58
N MET A 280 -1.54 1.19 -7.28
CA MET A 280 -1.76 1.65 -8.65
C MET A 280 -0.90 0.91 -9.68
N GLY A 281 -0.25 -0.17 -9.27
CA GLY A 281 0.44 -1.10 -10.17
C GLY A 281 -0.46 -2.29 -10.49
N PHE A 282 -0.01 -3.49 -10.13
CA PHE A 282 -0.80 -4.71 -10.33
C PHE A 282 -2.16 -4.68 -9.61
N PHE A 283 -2.25 -4.02 -8.45
CA PHE A 283 -3.46 -3.94 -7.65
C PHE A 283 -4.61 -3.14 -8.30
N ALA A 284 -4.32 -2.32 -9.31
CA ALA A 284 -5.33 -1.59 -10.06
C ALA A 284 -5.99 -2.41 -11.17
N LYS A 285 -5.80 -3.73 -11.22
CA LYS A 285 -6.28 -4.58 -12.32
C LYS A 285 -7.46 -5.43 -11.90
N ILE A 286 -8.67 -5.09 -12.32
CA ILE A 286 -9.84 -5.95 -12.12
C ILE A 286 -9.61 -7.31 -12.80
N ASP A 287 -9.84 -8.39 -12.04
CA ASP A 287 -9.61 -9.77 -12.48
C ASP A 287 -8.20 -10.02 -13.02
N CYS A 288 -7.21 -9.28 -12.49
CA CYS A 288 -5.81 -9.29 -12.92
C CYS A 288 -5.58 -8.86 -14.39
N GLY A 289 -6.62 -8.43 -15.12
CA GLY A 289 -6.56 -8.19 -16.57
C GLY A 289 -6.96 -6.79 -17.01
N TYR A 290 -7.91 -6.15 -16.33
CA TYR A 290 -8.48 -4.88 -16.74
C TYR A 290 -7.97 -3.73 -15.87
N ASP A 291 -7.07 -2.92 -16.42
CA ASP A 291 -6.42 -1.82 -15.71
C ASP A 291 -7.37 -0.62 -15.51
N ILE A 292 -7.58 -0.25 -14.24
CA ILE A 292 -8.38 0.92 -13.83
C ILE A 292 -7.53 2.01 -13.17
N GLN A 293 -6.20 1.96 -13.29
CA GLN A 293 -5.28 2.97 -12.75
C GLN A 293 -5.70 4.39 -13.12
N HIS A 294 -6.04 4.60 -14.41
CA HIS A 294 -6.49 5.87 -14.96
C HIS A 294 -7.76 6.43 -14.28
N MET A 295 -8.59 5.57 -13.67
CA MET A 295 -9.76 6.00 -12.92
C MET A 295 -9.44 6.33 -11.47
N ILE A 296 -8.51 5.59 -10.84
CA ILE A 296 -8.24 5.70 -9.41
C ILE A 296 -7.18 6.76 -9.07
N PHE A 297 -6.16 6.95 -9.92
CA PHE A 297 -5.08 7.92 -9.68
C PHE A 297 -5.57 9.37 -9.49
N PRO A 298 -6.54 9.88 -10.28
CA PRO A 298 -7.11 11.20 -10.06
C PRO A 298 -7.68 11.42 -8.65
N TYR A 299 -8.31 10.40 -8.05
CA TYR A 299 -8.89 10.53 -6.70
C TYR A 299 -7.83 10.53 -5.61
N TYR A 300 -6.74 9.79 -5.79
CA TYR A 300 -5.57 9.87 -4.92
C TYR A 300 -4.96 11.28 -4.93
N LEU A 301 -4.75 11.86 -6.11
CA LEU A 301 -4.24 13.23 -6.24
C LEU A 301 -5.19 14.27 -5.65
N ARG A 302 -6.50 14.14 -5.91
CA ARG A 302 -7.53 15.02 -5.33
C ARG A 302 -7.56 14.94 -3.80
N ALA A 303 -7.28 13.77 -3.21
CA ALA A 303 -7.25 13.61 -1.76
C ALA A 303 -6.11 14.44 -1.16
N TYR A 304 -4.90 14.35 -1.74
CA TYR A 304 -3.79 15.24 -1.35
C TYR A 304 -4.16 16.71 -1.48
N LYS A 305 -4.68 17.12 -2.65
CA LYS A 305 -5.02 18.52 -2.90
C LYS A 305 -6.03 19.05 -1.87
N LYS A 306 -7.11 18.31 -1.62
CA LYS A 306 -8.14 18.68 -0.63
C LYS A 306 -7.52 18.82 0.77
N LEU A 307 -6.78 17.82 1.23
CA LEU A 307 -6.22 17.80 2.57
C LEU A 307 -5.16 18.89 2.77
N LEU A 308 -4.30 19.16 1.79
CA LEU A 308 -3.31 20.23 1.86
C LEU A 308 -3.93 21.63 1.82
N THR A 309 -5.12 21.76 1.23
CA THR A 309 -5.86 23.03 1.19
C THR A 309 -6.60 23.29 2.51
N GLU A 310 -7.19 22.25 3.10
CA GLU A 310 -8.05 22.38 4.27
C GLU A 310 -7.29 22.28 5.60
N HIS A 311 -6.17 21.55 5.62
CA HIS A 311 -5.40 21.27 6.84
C HIS A 311 -3.96 21.77 6.73
N LYS A 312 -3.30 21.95 7.88
CA LYS A 312 -1.91 22.44 7.95
C LYS A 312 -0.96 21.32 8.33
N PHE A 313 0.05 21.12 7.48
CA PHE A 313 1.17 20.21 7.72
C PHE A 313 2.50 20.98 7.75
N PRO A 314 2.76 21.76 8.82
CA PRO A 314 3.88 22.70 8.86
C PRO A 314 5.27 22.04 8.75
N TRP A 315 5.36 20.74 9.01
CA TRP A 315 6.61 19.99 8.88
C TRP A 315 6.73 19.26 7.54
N ILE A 316 5.84 19.52 6.57
CA ILE A 316 5.96 19.02 5.20
C ILE A 316 6.24 20.21 4.28
N ALA A 317 7.49 20.36 3.87
CA ALA A 317 7.91 21.45 3.00
C ALA A 317 7.59 21.17 1.53
N LYS A 318 7.77 19.92 1.11
CA LYS A 318 7.62 19.50 -0.28
C LYS A 318 6.95 18.13 -0.40
N ILE A 319 6.11 17.98 -1.41
CA ILE A 319 5.62 16.69 -1.88
C ILE A 319 5.94 16.57 -3.38
N GLU A 320 6.73 15.56 -3.71
CA GLU A 320 7.05 15.16 -5.08
C GLU A 320 6.26 13.92 -5.42
N PHE A 321 5.58 13.90 -6.56
CA PHE A 321 4.91 12.72 -7.10
C PHE A 321 5.79 12.09 -8.19
N PRO A 322 6.39 10.91 -7.95
CA PRO A 322 7.02 10.12 -9.02
C PRO A 322 5.97 9.69 -10.05
N ILE A 323 6.20 10.01 -11.31
CA ILE A 323 5.32 9.72 -12.44
C ILE A 323 5.98 8.72 -13.39
N PHE A 324 5.23 7.70 -13.80
CA PHE A 324 5.72 6.58 -14.59
C PHE A 324 5.23 6.57 -16.04
N ASN A 325 4.23 7.40 -16.37
CA ASN A 325 3.70 7.51 -17.73
C ASN A 325 3.03 8.88 -18.00
N GLU A 326 2.77 9.17 -19.27
CA GLU A 326 2.17 10.42 -19.74
C GLU A 326 0.76 10.66 -19.18
N THR A 327 -0.09 9.63 -19.10
CA THR A 327 -1.44 9.74 -18.52
C THR A 327 -1.40 10.25 -17.08
N GLN A 328 -0.49 9.72 -16.25
CA GLN A 328 -0.31 10.18 -14.88
C GLN A 328 0.18 11.63 -14.83
N GLN A 329 1.06 12.03 -15.75
CA GLN A 329 1.53 13.40 -15.86
C GLN A 329 0.37 14.36 -16.16
N GLU A 330 -0.43 14.08 -17.19
CA GLU A 330 -1.59 14.89 -17.57
C GLU A 330 -2.61 15.00 -16.44
N GLN A 331 -2.87 13.89 -15.74
CA GLN A 331 -3.77 13.86 -14.59
C GLN A 331 -3.23 14.70 -13.42
N PHE A 332 -1.92 14.64 -13.15
CA PHE A 332 -1.29 15.47 -12.13
C PHE A 332 -1.40 16.95 -12.49
N ASP A 333 -0.95 17.32 -13.68
CA ASP A 333 -0.90 18.70 -14.15
C ASP A 333 -2.31 19.32 -14.11
N SER A 334 -3.33 18.59 -14.58
CA SER A 334 -4.73 19.06 -14.55
C SER A 334 -5.29 19.24 -13.13
N ILE A 335 -4.89 18.40 -12.16
CA ILE A 335 -5.46 18.43 -10.81
C ILE A 335 -4.76 19.50 -9.97
N PHE A 336 -3.46 19.71 -10.13
CA PHE A 336 -2.66 20.63 -9.32
C PHE A 336 -2.36 21.99 -10.00
N GLU A 337 -2.89 22.25 -11.20
CA GLU A 337 -2.66 23.49 -11.97
C GLU A 337 -2.84 24.78 -11.16
N ASP A 338 -3.89 24.85 -10.34
CA ASP A 338 -4.32 26.02 -9.56
C ASP A 338 -4.00 25.91 -8.06
N TYR A 339 -3.20 24.93 -7.65
CA TYR A 339 -2.88 24.75 -6.25
C TYR A 339 -1.85 25.79 -5.75
N ASP A 340 -2.28 26.62 -4.80
CA ASP A 340 -1.46 27.67 -4.14
C ASP A 340 -1.43 27.47 -2.62
N GLY A 341 -0.99 26.28 -2.19
CA GLY A 341 -0.85 25.95 -0.77
C GLY A 341 0.58 26.13 -0.23
N PRO A 342 0.75 26.15 1.11
CA PRO A 342 2.05 26.41 1.74
C PRO A 342 3.09 25.29 1.52
N THR A 343 2.63 24.06 1.30
CA THR A 343 3.49 22.92 0.93
C THR A 343 3.68 22.93 -0.57
N LYS A 344 4.93 22.95 -1.05
CA LYS A 344 5.22 22.90 -2.49
C LYS A 344 4.93 21.50 -3.03
N VAL A 345 4.03 21.41 -4.01
CA VAL A 345 3.65 20.15 -4.66
C VAL A 345 4.10 20.17 -6.12
N TYR A 346 4.71 19.08 -6.59
CA TYR A 346 5.15 18.94 -7.98
C TYR A 346 5.30 17.47 -8.36
N GLN A 347 5.38 17.19 -9.67
CA GLN A 347 5.66 15.86 -10.19
C GLN A 347 7.09 15.75 -10.72
N SER A 348 7.61 14.52 -10.82
CA SER A 348 8.90 14.24 -11.47
C SER A 348 8.94 12.83 -12.06
N THR A 349 9.87 12.58 -12.98
CA THR A 349 10.18 11.23 -13.48
C THR A 349 11.28 10.52 -12.68
N ARG A 350 11.70 11.09 -11.54
CA ARG A 350 12.79 10.51 -10.71
C ARG A 350 12.28 9.28 -9.96
N ASP A 351 13.20 8.36 -9.69
CA ASP A 351 12.89 7.18 -8.89
C ASP A 351 12.44 7.55 -7.46
N VAL A 352 11.66 6.67 -6.83
CA VAL A 352 11.11 6.86 -5.48
C VAL A 352 12.21 7.01 -4.43
N LEU A 353 13.38 6.40 -4.64
CA LEU A 353 14.52 6.50 -3.75
C LEU A 353 15.62 7.44 -4.25
N GLU A 354 15.38 8.22 -5.31
CA GLU A 354 16.36 9.16 -5.88
C GLU A 354 16.26 10.56 -5.25
N PHE A 355 17.19 10.88 -4.35
CA PHE A 355 17.32 12.17 -3.67
C PHE A 355 18.67 12.82 -4.01
N ARG A 356 18.68 14.14 -4.18
CA ARG A 356 19.92 14.92 -4.39
C ARG A 356 20.58 15.25 -3.06
N GLU A 357 21.90 15.42 -3.07
CA GLU A 357 22.67 15.80 -1.85
C GLU A 357 22.10 17.06 -1.19
N GLU A 358 21.78 18.10 -1.98
CA GLU A 358 21.15 19.34 -1.49
C GLU A 358 19.80 19.12 -0.80
N GLU A 359 19.04 18.11 -1.23
CA GLU A 359 17.73 17.77 -0.66
C GLU A 359 17.91 17.03 0.68
N ILE A 360 18.90 16.13 0.75
CA ILE A 360 19.23 15.35 1.95
C ILE A 360 19.78 16.24 3.07
N GLU A 361 20.56 17.27 2.71
CA GLU A 361 21.07 18.23 3.69
C GLU A 361 19.94 19.10 4.27
N LYS A 362 19.09 19.63 3.38
CA LYS A 362 18.08 20.64 3.71
C LYS A 362 16.81 20.08 4.35
N TYR A 363 16.35 18.90 3.92
CA TYR A 363 15.07 18.32 4.35
C TYR A 363 15.29 17.00 5.07
N LEU A 364 14.22 16.47 5.67
CA LEU A 364 14.10 15.05 5.95
C LEU A 364 13.67 14.34 4.66
N PRO A 365 14.51 13.48 4.04
CA PRO A 365 14.08 12.66 2.92
C PRO A 365 13.00 11.69 3.39
N ALA A 366 11.84 11.71 2.76
CA ALA A 366 10.74 10.81 3.04
C ALA A 366 10.24 10.15 1.75
N ALA A 367 9.91 8.87 1.82
CA ALA A 367 9.41 8.11 0.68
C ALA A 367 8.26 7.20 1.09
N ILE A 368 7.29 7.05 0.19
CA ILE A 368 6.25 6.03 0.34
C ILE A 368 6.76 4.69 -0.20
N ASN A 369 6.69 3.66 0.64
CA ASN A 369 6.72 2.28 0.17
C ASN A 369 5.27 1.82 -0.10
N PRO A 370 4.92 1.50 -1.37
CA PRO A 370 3.57 1.07 -1.71
C PRO A 370 3.37 -0.40 -1.35
N SER A 371 3.18 -0.65 -0.05
CA SER A 371 3.19 -1.97 0.57
C SER A 371 1.98 -2.81 0.16
N ASP A 372 2.09 -4.12 0.36
CA ASP A 372 0.95 -5.02 0.47
C ASP A 372 0.49 -5.12 1.94
N ALA A 373 -0.82 -5.05 2.20
CA ALA A 373 -1.37 -5.26 3.54
C ALA A 373 -1.28 -6.73 3.99
N PHE A 374 -1.06 -7.66 3.06
CA PHE A 374 -1.18 -9.10 3.25
C PHE A 374 0.15 -9.83 3.13
N ALA A 375 1.25 -9.10 2.90
CA ALA A 375 2.60 -9.64 2.87
C ALA A 375 3.53 -8.82 3.79
N LEU A 376 4.65 -9.42 4.17
CA LEU A 376 5.71 -8.73 4.91
C LEU A 376 6.22 -7.54 4.08
N THR A 377 6.51 -6.42 4.74
CA THR A 377 7.05 -5.21 4.10
C THR A 377 8.28 -5.50 3.24
N GLY A 378 8.27 -4.96 2.02
CA GLY A 378 9.28 -5.23 1.00
C GLY A 378 8.97 -6.48 0.17
N ASN A 379 7.88 -7.19 0.45
CA ASN A 379 7.27 -8.28 -0.30
C ASN A 379 8.25 -9.10 -1.16
N GLU A 380 8.23 -8.94 -2.49
CA GLU A 380 9.01 -9.77 -3.41
C GLU A 380 10.52 -9.49 -3.32
N TRP A 381 11.35 -10.50 -3.51
CA TRP A 381 12.82 -10.38 -3.41
C TRP A 381 13.51 -10.01 -4.73
N GLY A 382 12.80 -10.03 -5.85
CA GLY A 382 13.28 -9.56 -7.15
C GLY A 382 13.08 -8.04 -7.35
N TYR A 383 13.47 -7.48 -8.49
CA TYR A 383 13.09 -6.11 -8.89
C TYR A 383 11.87 -6.11 -9.82
N GLY A 384 10.76 -6.67 -9.32
CA GLY A 384 9.51 -6.82 -10.08
C GLY A 384 8.48 -5.72 -9.80
N SER A 385 8.63 -4.97 -8.70
CA SER A 385 7.69 -3.93 -8.25
C SER A 385 8.44 -2.76 -7.60
N VAL A 386 7.72 -1.67 -7.31
CA VAL A 386 8.27 -0.53 -6.55
C VAL A 386 8.61 -0.94 -5.12
N GLU A 387 7.73 -1.70 -4.47
CA GLU A 387 7.99 -2.21 -3.12
C GLU A 387 9.22 -3.12 -3.09
N SER A 388 9.33 -4.04 -4.06
CA SER A 388 10.45 -4.96 -4.13
C SER A 388 11.79 -4.23 -4.36
N MET A 389 11.76 -3.17 -5.18
CA MET A 389 12.89 -2.26 -5.39
C MET A 389 13.30 -1.57 -4.09
N ILE A 390 12.34 -0.98 -3.36
CA ILE A 390 12.59 -0.33 -2.07
C ILE A 390 13.16 -1.34 -1.07
N GLY A 391 12.59 -2.54 -1.02
CA GLY A 391 13.06 -3.64 -0.17
C GLY A 391 14.50 -4.06 -0.45
N ASN A 392 14.90 -4.11 -1.72
CA ASN A 392 16.24 -4.53 -2.14
C ASN A 392 17.30 -3.44 -2.02
N ASN A 393 16.88 -2.18 -2.02
CA ASN A 393 17.76 -1.02 -1.95
C ASN A 393 17.87 -0.40 -0.57
N SER A 394 17.09 -0.87 0.41
CA SER A 394 17.07 -0.30 1.75
C SER A 394 17.09 -1.33 2.88
N SER A 395 17.23 -0.86 4.13
CA SER A 395 17.13 -1.67 5.34
C SER A 395 15.69 -1.97 5.77
N ILE A 396 14.66 -1.61 4.99
CA ILE A 396 13.25 -1.70 5.41
C ILE A 396 12.81 -3.10 5.87
N ARG A 397 13.39 -4.17 5.28
CA ARG A 397 13.13 -5.57 5.68
C ARG A 397 13.73 -5.93 7.04
N PHE A 398 14.71 -5.18 7.52
CA PHE A 398 15.22 -5.27 8.88
C PHE A 398 14.44 -4.38 9.84
N ASP A 399 13.95 -3.24 9.36
CA ASP A 399 13.33 -2.20 10.19
C ASP A 399 11.84 -2.43 10.46
N GLN A 400 11.09 -2.89 9.46
CA GLN A 400 9.62 -2.91 9.48
C GLN A 400 9.01 -4.32 9.49
N VAL A 401 9.84 -5.36 9.59
CA VAL A 401 9.38 -6.76 9.67
C VAL A 401 9.63 -7.32 11.06
N HIS A 402 8.58 -7.82 11.71
CA HIS A 402 8.61 -8.26 13.11
C HIS A 402 9.63 -9.38 13.39
N HIS A 403 9.97 -10.21 12.38
CA HIS A 403 11.02 -11.23 12.51
C HIS A 403 12.39 -10.65 12.83
N MET A 404 12.67 -9.44 12.33
CA MET A 404 13.95 -8.74 12.50
C MET A 404 13.87 -7.60 13.52
N ASN A 405 12.73 -6.90 13.59
CA ASN A 405 12.48 -5.81 14.53
C ASN A 405 11.21 -6.07 15.35
N PRO A 406 11.32 -6.70 16.53
CA PRO A 406 10.15 -6.96 17.38
C PRO A 406 9.53 -5.68 17.95
N LEU A 407 10.24 -4.53 17.93
CA LEU A 407 9.72 -3.25 18.42
C LEU A 407 8.43 -2.81 17.72
N ILE A 408 8.19 -3.26 16.47
CA ILE A 408 6.95 -2.94 15.76
C ILE A 408 5.70 -3.50 16.43
N LEU A 409 5.86 -4.49 17.33
CA LEU A 409 4.77 -5.11 18.09
C LEU A 409 4.61 -4.52 19.50
N GLU A 410 5.49 -3.60 19.90
CA GLU A 410 5.48 -3.00 21.22
C GLU A 410 4.55 -1.77 21.25
N PRO A 411 3.66 -1.65 22.26
CA PRO A 411 2.72 -0.52 22.35
C PRO A 411 3.37 0.88 22.35
N SER A 412 4.61 1.00 22.87
CA SER A 412 5.39 2.24 22.87
C SER A 412 5.77 2.72 21.46
N HIS A 413 5.72 1.84 20.47
CA HIS A 413 5.95 2.14 19.06
C HIS A 413 4.64 2.31 18.28
N HIS A 414 3.49 2.13 18.92
CA HIS A 414 2.17 2.33 18.31
C HIS A 414 1.67 3.74 18.55
N VAL A 415 1.19 4.38 17.50
CA VAL A 415 0.59 5.72 17.52
C VAL A 415 -0.82 5.60 17.01
N GLU A 416 -1.80 5.85 17.88
CA GLU A 416 -3.20 5.81 17.53
C GLU A 416 -3.58 7.10 16.80
N ALA A 417 -4.30 6.96 15.69
CA ALA A 417 -4.77 8.06 14.88
C ALA A 417 -6.30 8.06 14.84
N GLN A 418 -6.92 9.13 15.32
CA GLN A 418 -8.34 9.38 15.16
C GLN A 418 -8.54 10.31 13.97
N ILE A 419 -9.26 9.85 12.95
CA ILE A 419 -9.61 10.65 11.77
C ILE A 419 -11.01 11.23 11.97
N ASN A 420 -11.08 12.55 12.03
CA ASN A 420 -12.32 13.31 12.21
C ASN A 420 -13.15 13.36 10.92
N LYS A 421 -14.40 13.84 11.02
CA LYS A 421 -15.32 13.92 9.86
C LYS A 421 -14.84 14.85 8.74
N ASP A 422 -14.05 15.86 9.09
CA ASP A 422 -13.37 16.76 8.15
C ASP A 422 -12.03 16.21 7.66
N HIS A 423 -11.69 14.97 8.04
CA HIS A 423 -10.44 14.29 7.77
C HIS A 423 -9.20 14.92 8.43
N GLY A 424 -9.39 15.81 9.41
CA GLY A 424 -8.32 16.17 10.35
C GLY A 424 -7.91 14.95 11.17
N VAL A 425 -6.63 14.85 11.53
CA VAL A 425 -6.09 13.71 12.28
C VAL A 425 -5.56 14.13 13.63
N GLU A 426 -6.01 13.46 14.68
CA GLU A 426 -5.49 13.57 16.04
C GLU A 426 -4.63 12.34 16.33
N LEU A 427 -3.36 12.57 16.69
CA LEU A 427 -2.41 11.51 17.01
C LEU A 427 -2.22 11.40 18.52
N THR A 428 -2.37 10.20 19.06
CA THR A 428 -2.14 9.87 20.46
C THR A 428 -1.03 8.82 20.54
N ALA A 429 0.09 9.17 21.18
CA ALA A 429 1.19 8.25 21.42
C ALA A 429 1.18 7.76 22.87
N HIS A 430 1.40 6.45 23.07
CA HIS A 430 1.66 5.92 24.40
C HIS A 430 3.02 6.40 24.86
N SER A 431 3.09 7.09 26.00
CA SER A 431 4.34 7.60 26.55
C SER A 431 5.32 6.45 26.81
N MET A 432 6.52 6.54 26.22
CA MET A 432 7.63 5.61 26.52
C MET A 432 7.88 5.59 28.03
N PRO A 433 8.06 4.42 28.66
CA PRO A 433 8.58 4.36 30.01
C PRO A 433 9.92 5.09 30.03
N GLN A 434 10.05 6.15 30.84
CA GLN A 434 11.35 6.77 31.01
C GLN A 434 12.34 5.72 31.53
N PRO A 435 13.57 5.66 31.01
CA PRO A 435 14.60 4.85 31.63
C PRO A 435 14.72 5.31 33.07
N SER A 436 14.55 4.39 34.01
CA SER A 436 14.74 4.68 35.43
C SER A 436 16.11 5.32 35.58
N SER A 437 16.11 6.60 36.00
CA SER A 437 17.33 7.31 36.31
C SER A 437 18.10 6.49 37.34
N SER A 438 19.27 6.02 36.92
CA SER A 438 20.31 5.41 37.73
C SER A 438 20.28 5.89 39.18
N ILE A 439 20.08 4.95 40.11
CA ILE A 439 20.55 5.12 41.49
C ILE A 439 22.08 5.24 41.37
N LYS A 440 22.58 6.46 41.59
CA LYS A 440 24.00 6.75 41.84
C LYS A 440 24.29 6.50 43.33
N PRO A 441 25.57 6.24 43.67
CA PRO A 441 26.09 5.03 44.34
C PRO A 441 25.63 4.80 45.78
#